data_AF-A0A937SFW4-F1
#
_entry.id   AF-A0A937SFW4-F1
#
_cell.length_a   1.000
_cell.length_b   1.000
_cell.length_c   1.000
_cell.angle_alpha   90.00
_cell.angle_beta   90.00
_cell.angle_gamma   90.00
#
_symmetry.space_group_name_H-M   'P 1'
#
loop_
_entity.id
_entity.type
_entity.pdbx_description
1 polymer ?
#
loop_
_entity_poly.entity_id
_entity_poly.type
_entity_poly.pdbx_seq_one_letter_code
_entity_poly.pdbx_strand_id
1 'polypeptide(L)'
;MPGRRNFRSLLAIVAIAVTLISCVGSSEPTPFLGAEPAADSVLNRAPRNLRLYFNALPDVPNSKISLTGPDGNYDLRGFHTMGADDLMIEITNPSIPDGDYIVQWTAVVAEDPAVYEGSYSFSVETDR
;
A
#
# COMPACT_ATOMS: atom_id res chain seq x y z
N MET A 1 7.35 -43.30 59.49
CA MET A 1 6.15 -43.13 58.63
C MET A 1 5.34 -41.96 59.17
N PRO A 2 4.61 -41.17 58.37
CA PRO A 2 4.82 -40.70 56.99
C PRO A 2 4.78 -39.15 56.92
N GLY A 3 5.03 -38.54 55.75
CA GLY A 3 4.69 -37.12 55.52
C GLY A 3 5.59 -36.33 54.58
N ARG A 4 5.69 -36.74 53.30
CA ARG A 4 6.30 -35.96 52.21
C ARG A 4 5.49 -34.68 51.97
N ARG A 5 6.16 -33.54 51.71
CA ARG A 5 6.03 -32.79 50.43
C ARG A 5 6.90 -31.54 50.36
N ASN A 6 7.79 -31.60 49.39
CA ASN A 6 8.64 -30.58 48.78
C ASN A 6 7.92 -29.24 48.57
N PHE A 7 8.50 -28.15 49.06
CA PHE A 7 8.10 -26.79 48.69
C PHE A 7 9.26 -25.86 48.97
N ARG A 8 9.81 -25.21 47.94
CA ARG A 8 10.71 -24.02 47.94
C ARG A 8 11.77 -24.09 46.84
N SER A 9 11.35 -24.36 45.60
CA SER A 9 12.03 -23.78 44.43
C SER A 9 11.16 -22.63 43.96
N LEU A 10 11.34 -21.48 44.60
CA LEU A 10 10.51 -20.28 44.45
C LEU A 10 11.40 -19.04 44.40
N LEU A 11 12.37 -19.03 43.49
CA LEU A 11 13.22 -17.85 43.21
C LEU A 11 13.89 -18.02 41.85
N ALA A 12 13.21 -17.61 40.78
CA ALA A 12 13.82 -17.15 39.52
C ALA A 12 12.74 -17.00 38.42
N ILE A 13 11.80 -16.05 38.58
CA ILE A 13 11.00 -15.57 37.45
C ILE A 13 10.90 -14.05 37.61
N VAL A 14 11.94 -13.34 37.18
CA VAL A 14 11.97 -11.88 37.14
C VAL A 14 11.92 -11.45 35.67
N ALA A 15 10.70 -11.07 35.29
CA ALA A 15 10.34 -10.01 34.32
C ALA A 15 11.16 -9.88 33.03
N ILE A 16 10.70 -10.53 31.97
CA ILE A 16 10.88 -10.04 30.59
C ILE A 16 9.53 -9.43 30.18
N ALA A 17 9.36 -8.13 30.39
CA ALA A 17 8.23 -7.37 29.86
C ALA A 17 8.53 -7.02 28.40
N VAL A 18 8.16 -7.91 27.48
CA VAL A 18 8.13 -7.61 26.04
C VAL A 18 6.94 -6.68 25.80
N THR A 19 7.18 -5.37 25.70
CA THR A 19 6.18 -4.43 25.21
C THR A 19 6.02 -4.65 23.72
N LEU A 20 4.99 -5.42 23.34
CA LEU A 20 4.48 -5.45 21.97
C LEU A 20 3.89 -4.06 21.67
N ILE A 21 4.61 -3.25 20.91
CA ILE A 21 4.06 -2.04 20.29
C ILE A 21 3.12 -2.53 19.20
N SER A 22 1.84 -2.66 19.55
CA SER A 22 0.79 -2.89 18.57
C SER A 22 0.71 -1.66 17.67
N CYS A 23 1.15 -1.78 16.41
CA CYS A 23 0.78 -0.83 15.37
C CYS A 23 -0.72 -1.00 15.13
N VAL A 24 -1.54 -0.26 15.88
CA VAL A 24 -2.99 -0.23 15.66
C VAL A 24 -3.19 0.63 14.42
N GLY A 25 -3.18 0.00 13.25
CA GLY A 25 -3.63 0.64 12.02
C GLY A 25 -5.11 0.95 12.19
N SER A 26 -5.45 2.20 12.45
CA SER A 26 -6.81 2.68 12.29
C SER A 26 -7.15 2.54 10.83
N SER A 27 -7.99 1.55 10.47
CA SER A 27 -8.58 1.48 9.14
C SER A 27 -9.62 2.60 9.06
N GLU A 28 -9.18 3.82 8.77
CA GLU A 28 -10.12 4.86 8.38
C GLU A 28 -10.85 4.41 7.10
N PRO A 29 -12.17 4.68 7.00
CA PRO A 29 -12.90 4.42 5.77
C PRO A 29 -12.18 5.07 4.58
N THR A 30 -11.84 4.26 3.58
CA THR A 30 -11.18 4.70 2.36
C THR A 30 -12.04 4.37 1.15
N PRO A 31 -12.14 5.27 0.15
CA PRO A 31 -12.83 4.97 -1.09
C PRO A 31 -12.02 4.03 -1.99
N PHE A 32 -10.75 3.78 -1.70
CA PHE A 32 -9.87 2.94 -2.50
C PHE A 32 -10.29 1.47 -2.45
N LEU A 33 -10.54 0.89 -3.63
CA LEU A 33 -10.95 -0.50 -3.78
C LEU A 33 -9.81 -1.41 -4.25
N GLY A 34 -8.86 -0.87 -5.00
CA GLY A 34 -7.74 -1.63 -5.55
C GLY A 34 -7.05 -0.92 -6.70
N ALA A 35 -6.08 -1.60 -7.33
CA ALA A 35 -5.31 -1.04 -8.42
C ALA A 35 -4.83 -2.11 -9.42
N GLU A 36 -4.41 -1.63 -10.59
CA GLU A 36 -3.61 -2.34 -11.58
C GLU A 36 -2.37 -1.50 -11.87
N PRO A 37 -1.15 -1.98 -11.59
CA PRO A 37 -0.80 -3.23 -10.91
C PRO A 37 -1.46 -3.40 -9.52
N ALA A 38 -1.78 -4.65 -9.16
CA ALA A 38 -2.37 -4.93 -7.86
C ALA A 38 -1.36 -4.71 -6.72
N ALA A 39 -1.86 -4.34 -5.55
CA ALA A 39 -1.05 -4.23 -4.35
C ALA A 39 -0.33 -5.57 -4.07
N ASP A 40 0.95 -5.47 -3.74
CA ASP A 40 1.87 -6.57 -3.44
C ASP A 40 2.03 -7.58 -4.59
N SER A 41 1.66 -7.20 -5.81
CA SER A 41 1.86 -8.03 -6.99
C SER A 41 3.30 -7.99 -7.49
N VAL A 42 3.72 -9.10 -8.11
CA VAL A 42 5.00 -9.22 -8.81
C VAL A 42 4.72 -9.38 -10.30
N LEU A 43 5.15 -8.41 -11.08
CA LEU A 43 4.93 -8.34 -12.52
C LEU A 43 6.09 -8.98 -13.28
N ASN A 44 5.80 -9.82 -14.26
CA ASN A 44 6.79 -10.35 -15.20
C ASN A 44 7.02 -9.44 -16.42
N ARG A 45 6.42 -8.25 -16.41
CA ARG A 45 6.53 -7.24 -17.45
C ARG A 45 6.33 -5.86 -16.84
N ALA A 46 7.20 -4.91 -17.21
CA ALA A 46 7.03 -3.51 -16.90
C ALA A 46 5.65 -2.96 -17.33
N PRO A 47 4.86 -2.35 -16.41
CA PRO A 47 3.59 -1.73 -16.77
C PRO A 47 3.83 -0.50 -17.66
N ARG A 48 2.76 -0.02 -18.29
CA ARG A 48 2.75 1.27 -19.00
C ARG A 48 1.81 2.29 -18.37
N ASN A 49 0.81 1.79 -17.65
CA ASN A 49 -0.18 2.61 -16.98
C ASN A 49 -0.31 2.14 -15.53
N LEU A 50 -0.74 3.06 -14.67
CA LEU A 50 -1.35 2.72 -13.39
C LEU A 50 -2.84 2.98 -13.51
N ARG A 51 -3.65 2.16 -12.84
CA ARG A 51 -5.09 2.35 -12.75
C ARG A 51 -5.53 2.08 -11.32
N LEU A 52 -6.14 3.06 -10.68
CA LEU A 52 -6.66 2.94 -9.32
C LEU A 52 -8.17 2.96 -9.38
N TYR A 53 -8.81 2.07 -8.62
CA TYR A 53 -10.27 1.93 -8.56
C TYR A 53 -10.79 2.44 -7.22
N PHE A 54 -11.89 3.17 -7.29
CA PHE A 54 -12.54 3.77 -6.13
C PHE A 54 -14.01 3.33 -6.06
N ASN A 55 -14.65 3.54 -4.91
CA ASN A 55 -16.07 3.26 -4.71
C ASN A 55 -17.00 4.33 -5.31
N ALA A 56 -16.44 5.39 -5.87
CA ALA A 56 -17.13 6.44 -6.60
C ALA A 56 -16.15 7.20 -7.52
N LEU A 57 -16.68 7.89 -8.53
CA LEU A 57 -15.90 8.61 -9.52
C LEU A 57 -14.96 9.66 -8.87
N PRO A 58 -13.64 9.59 -9.11
CA PRO A 58 -12.70 10.59 -8.61
C PRO A 58 -12.74 11.89 -9.42
N ASP A 59 -12.57 13.02 -8.73
CA ASP A 59 -12.32 14.32 -9.33
C ASP A 59 -10.86 14.37 -9.84
N VAL A 60 -10.70 14.23 -11.16
CA VAL A 60 -9.39 14.13 -11.82
C VAL A 60 -8.51 15.37 -11.55
N PRO A 61 -8.97 16.63 -11.77
CA PRO A 61 -8.20 17.84 -11.42
C PRO A 61 -7.71 17.93 -9.97
N ASN A 62 -8.44 17.34 -9.03
CA ASN A 62 -8.12 17.37 -7.59
C ASN A 62 -7.48 16.07 -7.08
N SER A 63 -7.17 15.13 -7.98
CA SER A 63 -6.50 13.87 -7.65
C SER A 63 -5.03 13.90 -8.08
N LYS A 64 -4.19 13.11 -7.41
CA LYS A 64 -2.76 13.01 -7.70
C LYS A 64 -2.28 11.57 -7.50
N ILE A 65 -1.34 11.16 -8.34
CA ILE A 65 -0.57 9.92 -8.17
C ILE A 65 0.92 10.28 -8.29
N SER A 66 1.76 9.63 -7.49
CA SER A 66 3.21 9.58 -7.69
C SER A 66 3.69 8.13 -7.68
N LEU A 67 4.68 7.85 -8.53
CA LEU A 67 5.34 6.57 -8.65
C LEU A 67 6.83 6.74 -8.32
N THR A 68 7.30 6.00 -7.34
CA THR A 68 8.73 5.94 -6.97
C THR A 68 9.21 4.50 -7.12
N GLY A 69 10.37 4.30 -7.72
CA GLY A 69 10.99 3.00 -7.92
C GLY A 69 12.51 3.05 -7.81
N PRO A 70 13.24 2.06 -8.37
CA PRO A 70 14.69 1.95 -8.23
C PRO A 70 15.47 3.18 -8.73
N ASP A 71 14.99 3.82 -9.79
CA ASP A 71 15.63 5.01 -10.37
C ASP A 71 15.10 6.34 -9.77
N GLY A 72 14.31 6.26 -8.70
CA GLY A 72 13.65 7.40 -8.08
C GLY A 72 12.25 7.63 -8.62
N ASN A 73 11.87 8.89 -8.84
CA ASN A 73 10.52 9.25 -9.25
C ASN A 73 10.32 9.07 -10.76
N TYR A 74 9.15 8.56 -11.13
CA TYR A 74 8.73 8.37 -12.51
C TYR A 74 7.73 9.46 -12.93
N ASP A 75 7.86 9.91 -14.17
CA ASP A 75 6.99 10.90 -14.77
C ASP A 75 5.67 10.26 -15.19
N LEU A 76 4.58 10.93 -14.83
CA LEU A 76 3.21 10.48 -15.07
C LEU A 76 2.44 11.53 -15.88
N ARG A 77 1.64 11.10 -16.85
CA ARG A 77 0.87 12.03 -17.70
C ARG A 77 -0.48 11.47 -18.14
N GLY A 78 -1.44 12.37 -18.33
CA GLY A 78 -2.73 12.02 -18.92
C GLY A 78 -3.65 11.35 -17.91
N PHE A 79 -3.80 11.96 -16.72
CA PHE A 79 -4.82 11.54 -15.75
C PHE A 79 -6.20 11.62 -16.39
N HIS A 80 -6.96 10.53 -16.34
CA HIS A 80 -8.35 10.48 -16.79
C HIS A 80 -9.10 9.33 -16.12
N THR A 81 -10.42 9.36 -16.22
CA THR A 81 -11.27 8.22 -15.86
C THR A 81 -11.68 7.47 -17.14
N MET A 82 -11.97 6.17 -17.01
CA MET A 82 -12.58 5.37 -18.07
C MET A 82 -14.09 5.18 -17.85
N GLY A 83 -14.67 5.89 -16.89
CA GLY A 83 -16.07 5.76 -16.48
C GLY A 83 -16.35 4.54 -15.60
N ALA A 84 -15.32 3.93 -15.02
CA ALA A 84 -15.41 2.77 -14.14
C ALA A 84 -14.99 3.13 -12.70
N ASP A 85 -15.33 4.35 -12.27
CA ASP A 85 -14.93 4.92 -10.96
C ASP A 85 -13.43 4.79 -10.70
N ASP A 86 -12.64 5.15 -11.71
CA ASP A 86 -11.21 4.89 -11.78
C ASP A 86 -10.38 6.12 -12.12
N LEU A 87 -9.12 6.08 -11.73
CA LEU A 87 -8.10 7.02 -12.15
C LEU A 87 -7.01 6.25 -12.90
N MET A 88 -6.94 6.47 -14.22
CA MET A 88 -5.91 5.89 -15.08
C MET A 88 -4.87 6.94 -15.46
N ILE A 89 -3.60 6.51 -15.48
CA ILE A 89 -2.44 7.38 -15.73
C ILE A 89 -1.37 6.64 -16.54
N GLU A 90 -0.75 7.33 -17.52
CA GLU A 90 0.38 6.82 -18.30
C GLU A 90 1.69 7.07 -17.56
N ILE A 91 2.58 6.07 -17.54
CA ILE A 91 3.97 6.19 -17.09
C ILE A 91 4.82 6.56 -18.32
N THR A 92 5.38 7.76 -18.35
CA THR A 92 6.02 8.29 -19.57
C THR A 92 7.49 7.91 -19.73
N ASN A 93 8.12 7.36 -18.69
CA ASN A 93 9.51 6.93 -18.77
C ASN A 93 9.68 5.82 -19.82
N PRO A 94 10.76 5.88 -20.64
CA PRO A 94 10.98 4.90 -21.71
C PRO A 94 11.29 3.50 -21.19
N SER A 95 11.74 3.39 -19.94
CA SER A 95 12.05 2.12 -19.28
C SER A 95 11.56 2.16 -17.82
N ILE A 96 11.12 0.99 -17.35
CA ILE A 96 10.80 0.70 -15.95
C ILE A 96 11.61 -0.56 -15.62
N PRO A 97 12.77 -0.44 -14.94
CA PRO A 97 13.63 -1.58 -14.63
C PRO A 97 12.98 -2.53 -13.63
N ASP A 98 13.57 -3.70 -13.46
CA ASP A 98 13.22 -4.61 -12.38
C ASP A 98 13.47 -3.96 -11.00
N GLY A 99 12.61 -4.26 -10.04
CA GLY A 99 12.70 -3.77 -8.67
C GLY A 99 11.34 -3.42 -8.06
N ASP A 100 11.39 -2.80 -6.88
CA ASP A 100 10.22 -2.46 -6.08
C ASP A 100 9.73 -1.04 -6.38
N TYR A 101 8.43 -0.90 -6.45
CA TYR A 101 7.74 0.35 -6.75
C TYR A 101 6.73 0.67 -5.66
N ILE A 102 6.64 1.96 -5.32
CA ILE A 102 5.63 2.51 -4.41
C ILE A 102 4.78 3.50 -5.20
N VAL A 103 3.48 3.29 -5.15
CA VAL A 103 2.47 4.22 -5.66
C VAL A 103 1.85 4.93 -4.47
N GLN A 104 1.92 6.26 -4.47
CA GLN A 104 1.20 7.10 -3.52
C GLN A 104 0.11 7.85 -4.28
N TRP A 105 -1.04 8.03 -3.64
CA TRP A 105 -2.18 8.68 -4.26
C TRP A 105 -2.92 9.58 -3.29
N THR A 106 -3.55 10.63 -3.85
CA THR A 106 -4.58 11.43 -3.20
C THR A 106 -5.78 11.52 -4.13
N ALA A 107 -7.00 11.40 -3.59
CA ALA A 107 -8.22 11.47 -4.37
C ALA A 107 -9.34 12.19 -3.61
N VAL A 108 -10.12 12.96 -4.35
CA VAL A 108 -11.43 13.48 -3.93
C VAL A 108 -12.45 12.70 -4.75
N VAL A 109 -13.47 12.14 -4.13
CA VAL A 109 -14.45 11.27 -4.81
C VAL A 109 -15.88 11.78 -4.66
N ALA A 110 -16.67 11.68 -5.72
CA ALA A 110 -18.05 12.15 -5.76
C ALA A 110 -18.21 13.61 -5.26
N GLU A 111 -19.24 13.88 -4.46
CA GLU A 111 -19.51 15.19 -3.85
C GLU A 111 -18.88 15.34 -2.45
N ASP A 112 -18.07 14.37 -2.01
CA ASP A 112 -17.38 14.45 -0.73
C ASP A 112 -16.13 15.33 -0.86
N PRO A 113 -16.05 16.49 -0.17
CA PRO A 113 -14.87 17.35 -0.24
C PRO A 113 -13.66 16.80 0.53
N ALA A 114 -13.78 15.65 1.19
CA ALA A 114 -12.67 15.00 1.85
C ALA A 114 -11.57 14.58 0.85
N VAL A 115 -10.33 14.88 1.22
CA VAL A 115 -9.15 14.37 0.51
C VAL A 115 -8.76 13.06 1.15
N TYR A 116 -8.85 11.98 0.39
CA TYR A 116 -8.38 10.66 0.78
C TYR A 116 -6.96 10.46 0.27
N GLU A 117 -6.13 9.77 1.03
CA GLU A 117 -4.77 9.44 0.65
C GLU A 117 -4.44 7.98 0.96
N GLY A 118 -3.43 7.46 0.27
CA GLY A 118 -2.94 6.12 0.54
C GLY A 118 -1.71 5.77 -0.28
N SER A 119 -1.22 4.56 -0.04
CA SER A 119 -0.11 3.99 -0.81
C SER A 119 -0.27 2.49 -0.97
N TYR A 120 0.33 1.96 -2.04
CA TYR A 120 0.51 0.53 -2.24
C TYR A 120 1.83 0.26 -2.98
N SER A 121 2.31 -0.98 -2.92
CA SER A 121 3.53 -1.42 -3.61
C SER A 121 3.25 -2.47 -4.68
N PHE A 122 4.14 -2.57 -5.66
CA PHE A 122 4.26 -3.70 -6.57
C PHE A 122 5.74 -3.87 -6.96
N SER A 123 6.12 -5.03 -7.49
CA SER A 123 7.49 -5.29 -7.96
C SER A 123 7.49 -5.73 -9.41
N VAL A 124 8.60 -5.47 -10.12
CA VAL A 124 8.83 -5.94 -11.49
C VAL A 124 10.01 -6.89 -11.49
N GLU A 125 9.82 -8.08 -12.06
CA GLU A 125 10.84 -9.13 -12.22
C GLU A 125 10.71 -9.75 -13.62
N THR A 126 11.43 -9.21 -14.60
CA THR A 126 11.35 -9.63 -16.01
C THR A 126 12.30 -10.78 -16.36
N ASP A 127 13.35 -11.00 -15.58
CA ASP A 127 14.40 -12.00 -15.83
C ASP A 127 14.13 -13.40 -15.21
N ARG A 128 12.88 -13.86 -15.17
CA ARG A 128 12.52 -15.19 -14.63
C ARG A 128 12.55 -16.33 -15.65
#